data_AF-A0A140K050-F1
#
_entry.id   AF-A0A140K050-F1
#
_cell.length_a   1.000
_cell.length_b   1.000
_cell.length_c   1.000
_cell.angle_alpha   90.00
_cell.angle_beta   90.00
_cell.angle_gamma   90.00
#
_symmetry.space_group_name_H-M   'P 1'
#
loop_
_entity.id
_entity.type
_entity.pdbx_description
1 polymer ?
#
loop_
_entity_poly.entity_id
_entity_poly.type
_entity_poly.pdbx_seq_one_letter_code
_entity_poly.pdbx_strand_id
1 'polypeptide(L)'
;MLTKYSGEILSYNKIILALEFNDLIMKWRVILELDQETGEWAVWCPELPGCTSAGMTEQEALSNIREAIDLYLQPDTIKISPEAIIREVIVG
;
A
#
# COMPACT_ATOMS: atom_id res chain seq x y z
N MET A 1 17.57 38.56 16.88
CA MET A 1 16.12 38.47 16.57
C MET A 1 15.86 37.43 15.48
N LEU A 2 16.50 36.24 15.53
CA LEU A 2 16.33 35.17 14.51
C LEU A 2 16.07 33.78 15.13
N THR A 3 16.02 33.66 16.46
CA THR A 3 15.88 32.38 17.17
C THR A 3 14.44 31.98 17.49
N LYS A 4 13.43 32.80 17.12
CA LYS A 4 12.00 32.43 17.28
C LYS A 4 11.36 31.84 16.03
N TYR A 5 11.93 32.04 14.84
CA TYR A 5 11.32 31.62 13.56
C TYR A 5 11.77 30.23 13.08
N SER A 6 12.80 29.63 13.66
CA SER A 6 13.30 28.32 13.22
C SER A 6 12.37 27.14 13.54
N GLY A 7 11.61 27.22 14.64
CA GLY A 7 10.65 26.17 15.02
C GLY A 7 9.42 26.12 14.11
N GLU A 8 8.91 27.29 13.70
CA GLU A 8 7.76 27.38 12.80
C GLU A 8 8.12 26.97 11.36
N ILE A 9 9.33 27.31 10.87
CA ILE A 9 9.81 26.91 9.54
C ILE A 9 10.03 25.39 9.46
N LEU A 10 10.52 24.74 10.53
CA LEU A 10 10.66 23.27 10.56
C LEU A 10 9.30 22.57 10.61
N SER A 11 8.33 23.13 11.34
CA SER A 11 6.94 22.63 11.36
C SER A 11 6.28 22.78 9.99
N TYR A 12 6.46 23.94 9.33
CA TYR A 12 5.92 24.21 7.99
C TYR A 12 6.50 23.27 6.93
N ASN A 13 7.81 23.02 6.93
CA ASN A 13 8.42 22.05 6.02
C ASN A 13 7.95 20.62 6.29
N LYS A 14 7.70 20.25 7.56
CA LYS A 14 7.14 18.95 7.92
C LYS A 14 5.68 18.81 7.47
N ILE A 15 4.90 19.89 7.55
CA ILE A 15 3.52 19.95 7.05
C ILE A 15 3.50 19.92 5.52
N ILE A 16 4.36 20.67 4.83
CA ILE A 16 4.47 20.63 3.36
C ILE A 16 4.94 19.25 2.89
N LEU A 17 5.94 18.64 3.53
CA LEU A 17 6.30 17.24 3.24
C LEU A 17 5.11 16.30 3.47
N ALA A 18 4.35 16.46 4.56
CA ALA A 18 3.19 15.61 4.84
C ALA A 18 2.01 15.84 3.88
N LEU A 19 1.86 17.06 3.36
CA LEU A 19 0.85 17.42 2.37
C LEU A 19 1.23 16.88 0.98
N GLU A 20 2.50 16.95 0.58
CA GLU A 20 3.01 16.33 -0.66
C GLU A 20 3.11 14.79 -0.56
N PHE A 21 3.32 14.24 0.64
CA PHE A 21 3.31 12.79 0.89
C PHE A 21 1.90 12.19 0.96
N ASN A 22 0.89 12.96 1.36
CA ASN A 22 -0.47 12.44 1.47
C ASN A 22 -1.04 12.01 0.12
N ASP A 23 -0.54 12.57 -0.99
CA ASP A 23 -0.87 12.18 -2.36
C ASP A 23 -0.05 10.97 -2.87
N LEU A 24 0.98 10.54 -2.13
CA LEU A 24 1.78 9.33 -2.42
C LEU A 24 1.30 8.09 -1.64
N ILE A 25 0.32 8.24 -0.73
CA ILE A 25 -0.27 7.09 -0.03
C ILE A 25 -1.25 6.41 -0.98
N MET A 26 -0.78 5.37 -1.66
CA MET A 26 -1.65 4.46 -2.41
C MET A 26 -2.61 3.77 -1.43
N LYS A 27 -3.90 4.08 -1.57
CA LYS A 27 -4.96 3.47 -0.78
C LYS A 27 -5.61 2.35 -1.59
N TRP A 28 -5.51 1.15 -1.08
CA TRP A 28 -6.16 -0.03 -1.62
C TRP A 28 -7.43 -0.32 -0.84
N ARG A 29 -8.49 -0.70 -1.55
CA ARG A 29 -9.71 -1.19 -0.90
C ARG A 29 -9.50 -2.67 -0.56
N VAL A 30 -9.99 -3.07 0.59
CA VAL A 30 -10.00 -4.48 1.01
C VAL A 30 -11.38 -4.84 1.54
N ILE A 31 -11.76 -6.08 1.34
CA ILE A 31 -12.99 -6.67 1.87
C ILE A 31 -12.60 -7.62 2.99
N LEU A 32 -13.31 -7.55 4.12
CA LEU A 32 -13.10 -8.36 5.31
C LEU A 32 -14.35 -9.19 5.57
N GLU A 33 -14.19 -10.49 5.76
CA GLU A 33 -15.27 -11.39 6.15
C GLU A 33 -14.82 -12.25 7.32
N LEU A 34 -15.64 -12.31 8.37
CA LEU A 34 -15.42 -13.23 9.49
C LEU A 34 -15.94 -14.61 9.11
N ASP A 35 -15.06 -15.59 9.13
CA ASP A 35 -15.42 -16.99 9.02
C ASP A 35 -15.98 -17.48 10.38
N GLN A 36 -17.24 -17.91 10.38
CA GLN A 36 -17.93 -18.36 11.59
C GLN A 36 -17.51 -19.77 12.02
N GLU A 37 -16.93 -20.59 11.13
CA GLU A 37 -16.48 -21.93 11.43
C GLU A 37 -15.09 -21.91 12.09
N THR A 38 -14.17 -21.12 11.54
CA THR A 38 -12.79 -21.03 12.00
C THR A 38 -12.57 -19.91 13.02
N GLY A 39 -13.42 -18.88 13.00
CA GLY A 39 -13.26 -17.67 13.81
C GLY A 39 -12.23 -16.68 13.26
N GLU A 40 -11.73 -16.90 12.05
CA GLU A 40 -10.71 -16.06 11.41
C GLU A 40 -11.33 -14.96 10.55
N TRP A 41 -10.65 -13.83 10.44
CA TRP A 41 -10.96 -12.78 9.47
C TRP A 41 -10.25 -13.07 8.15
N ALA A 42 -11.00 -13.44 7.13
CA ALA A 42 -10.51 -13.48 5.75
C ALA A 42 -10.51 -12.07 5.15
N VAL A 43 -9.49 -11.76 4.36
CA VAL A 43 -9.33 -10.44 3.73
C VAL A 43 -8.77 -10.53 2.32
N TRP A 44 -9.26 -9.69 1.41
CA TRP A 44 -8.74 -9.64 0.04
C TRP A 44 -8.91 -8.28 -0.62
N CYS A 45 -8.07 -7.99 -1.62
CA CYS A 45 -8.12 -6.77 -2.42
C CYS A 45 -8.78 -7.05 -3.78
N PRO A 46 -9.97 -6.48 -4.09
CA PRO A 46 -10.65 -6.73 -5.36
C PRO A 46 -9.89 -6.16 -6.57
N GLU A 47 -9.02 -5.17 -6.38
CA GLU A 47 -8.17 -4.60 -7.44
C GLU A 47 -6.95 -5.47 -7.77
N LEU A 48 -6.57 -6.40 -6.89
CA LEU A 48 -5.40 -7.27 -7.05
C LEU A 48 -5.84 -8.74 -6.97
N PRO A 49 -6.28 -9.34 -8.10
CA PRO A 49 -6.76 -10.71 -8.12
C PRO A 49 -5.74 -11.69 -7.52
N GLY A 50 -6.18 -12.49 -6.55
CA GLY A 50 -5.33 -13.46 -5.85
C GLY A 50 -4.56 -12.88 -4.66
N CYS A 51 -4.64 -11.57 -4.39
CA CYS A 51 -4.09 -10.99 -3.17
C CYS A 51 -5.08 -11.18 -2.02
N THR A 52 -4.86 -12.23 -1.23
CA THR A 52 -5.70 -12.65 -0.11
C THR A 52 -4.85 -12.91 1.13
N SER A 53 -5.40 -12.70 2.32
CA SER A 53 -4.76 -13.04 3.58
C SER A 53 -5.82 -13.34 4.65
N ALA A 54 -5.40 -13.69 5.87
CA ALA A 54 -6.30 -13.92 7.00
C ALA A 54 -5.62 -13.57 8.33
N GLY A 55 -6.39 -13.47 9.42
CA GLY A 55 -5.88 -13.29 10.78
C GLY A 55 -6.94 -13.55 11.85
N MET A 56 -6.55 -13.79 13.10
CA MET A 56 -7.49 -14.04 14.22
C MET A 56 -8.27 -12.78 14.61
N THR A 57 -7.72 -11.62 14.27
CA THR A 57 -8.33 -10.32 14.53
C THR A 57 -8.39 -9.50 13.25
N GLU A 58 -9.33 -8.56 13.19
CA GLU A 58 -9.43 -7.61 12.07
C GLU A 58 -8.10 -6.87 11.85
N GLN A 59 -7.42 -6.47 12.93
CA GLN A 59 -6.15 -5.77 12.86
C GLN A 59 -5.03 -6.64 12.29
N GLU A 60 -4.98 -7.91 12.67
CA GLU A 60 -4.02 -8.88 12.15
C GLU A 60 -4.25 -9.14 10.66
N ALA A 61 -5.50 -9.43 10.26
CA ALA A 61 -5.85 -9.60 8.85
C ALA A 61 -5.45 -8.37 8.02
N LEU A 62 -5.75 -7.17 8.53
CA LEU A 62 -5.33 -5.92 7.90
C LEU A 62 -3.80 -5.75 7.84
N SER A 63 -3.05 -6.20 8.85
CA SER A 63 -1.58 -6.19 8.80
C SER A 63 -1.08 -7.13 7.70
N ASN A 64 -1.59 -8.35 7.68
CA ASN A 64 -1.14 -9.41 6.79
C ASN A 64 -1.48 -9.09 5.32
N ILE A 65 -2.64 -8.49 5.04
CA ILE A 65 -2.97 -8.08 3.66
C ILE A 65 -2.10 -6.92 3.18
N ARG A 66 -1.63 -6.02 4.07
CA ARG A 66 -0.68 -4.96 3.66
C ARG A 66 0.63 -5.57 3.19
N GLU A 67 1.16 -6.55 3.93
CA GLU A 67 2.36 -7.27 3.52
C GLU A 67 2.15 -8.03 2.21
N ALA A 68 0.98 -8.67 2.03
CA ALA A 68 0.66 -9.37 0.79
C ALA A 68 0.56 -8.41 -0.41
N ILE A 69 0.00 -7.21 -0.24
CA ILE A 69 -0.06 -6.17 -1.28
C ILE A 69 1.36 -5.65 -1.59
N ASP A 70 2.16 -5.37 -0.56
CA ASP A 70 3.54 -4.91 -0.74
C ASP A 70 4.37 -5.95 -1.51
N LEU A 71 4.20 -7.23 -1.22
CA LEU A 71 4.84 -8.32 -1.96
C LEU A 71 4.31 -8.42 -3.39
N TYR A 72 2.99 -8.28 -3.61
CA TYR A 72 2.39 -8.35 -4.94
C TYR A 72 2.90 -7.25 -5.87
N LEU A 73 3.16 -6.06 -5.34
CA LEU A 73 3.63 -4.90 -6.11
C LEU A 73 5.15 -4.91 -6.35
N GLN A 74 5.90 -5.84 -5.76
CA GLN A 74 7.34 -5.93 -5.99
C GLN A 74 7.63 -6.30 -7.45
N PRO A 75 8.60 -5.64 -8.08
CA PRO A 75 8.96 -5.93 -9.46
C PRO A 75 9.60 -7.32 -9.56
N ASP A 76 9.05 -8.15 -10.44
CA ASP A 76 9.62 -9.46 -10.72
C ASP A 76 10.87 -9.38 -11.60
N THR A 77 11.86 -10.22 -11.31
CA THR A 77 13.06 -10.39 -12.13
C THR A 77 12.79 -11.33 -13.30
N ILE A 78 11.96 -10.88 -14.23
CA ILE A 78 11.59 -11.67 -15.41
C ILE A 78 12.76 -11.70 -16.40
N LYS A 79 13.19 -12.91 -16.79
CA LYS A 79 14.14 -13.08 -17.89
C LYS A 79 13.41 -12.85 -19.22
N ILE A 80 13.63 -11.69 -19.80
CA ILE A 80 13.13 -11.34 -21.14
C ILE A 80 14.14 -11.73 -22.21
N SER A 81 13.68 -12.11 -23.40
CA SER A 81 14.60 -12.31 -24.53
C SER A 81 15.17 -10.95 -24.99
N PRO A 82 16.38 -10.92 -25.57
CA PRO A 82 16.99 -9.69 -26.08
C PRO A 82 16.14 -8.96 -27.14
N GLU A 83 15.27 -9.68 -27.84
CA GLU A 83 14.39 -9.17 -28.88
C GLU A 83 13.04 -8.66 -28.34
N ALA A 84 12.79 -8.79 -27.03
CA ALA A 84 11.55 -8.36 -26.41
C ALA A 84 11.38 -6.83 -26.45
N ILE A 85 10.14 -6.38 -26.61
CA ILE A 85 9.78 -4.96 -26.68
C ILE A 85 8.86 -4.62 -25.51
N ILE A 86 9.32 -3.73 -24.62
CA ILE A 86 8.52 -3.20 -23.51
C ILE A 86 7.78 -1.94 -23.97
N ARG A 87 6.50 -1.81 -23.59
CA ARG A 87 5.65 -0.64 -23.86
C ARG A 87 4.79 -0.33 -22.64
N GLU A 88 4.58 0.95 -22.39
CA GLU A 88 3.62 1.44 -21.40
C GLU A 88 2.25 1.59 -22.07
N VAL A 89 1.19 1.27 -21.33
CA VAL A 89 -0.20 1.40 -21.78
C VAL A 89 -0.99 2.14 -20.71
N ILE A 90 -1.72 3.16 -21.14
CA ILE A 90 -2.62 3.92 -20.28
C ILE A 90 -4.03 3.36 -20.46
N VAL A 91 -4.67 3.01 -19.34
CA VAL A 91 -6.07 2.57 -19.32
C VAL A 91 -6.89 3.70 -18.68
N GLY A 92 -8.04 4.04 -19.28
CA GLY A 92 -8.94 5.11 -18.85
C GLY A 92 -10.35 4.61 -18.59
#